data_AF-A0A1H7AMV5-F1
#
_entry.id   AF-A0A1H7AMV5-F1
#
_cell.length_a   1.000
_cell.length_b   1.000
_cell.length_c   1.000
_cell.angle_alpha   90.00
_cell.angle_beta   90.00
_cell.angle_gamma   90.00
#
_symmetry.space_group_name_H-M   'P 1'
#
loop_
_entity.id
_entity.type
_entity.pdbx_description
1 polymer ?
#
loop_
_entity_poly.entity_id
_entity_poly.type
_entity_poly.pdbx_seq_one_letter_code
_entity_poly.pdbx_strand_id
1 'polypeptide(L)' 'MNWAEEEMQTADLGDERLNVRVAKVLERLGAHPGSSIPAACRGWAETMAAYRFFDNEKATFETVLTPHRDATLQR' A
#
# COMPACT_ATOMS: atom_id res chain seq x y z
N MET A 1 -14.60 -5.57 -0.01
CA MET A 1 -13.42 -4.88 0.53
C MET A 1 -12.42 -5.97 0.87
N ASN A 2 -11.17 -5.86 0.42
CA ASN A 2 -10.13 -6.78 0.87
C ASN A 2 -9.51 -6.26 2.20
N TRP A 3 -8.79 -7.11 2.93
CA TRP A 3 -8.19 -6.73 4.22
C TRP A 3 -7.31 -5.47 4.12
N ALA A 4 -6.64 -5.27 2.99
CA ALA A 4 -5.75 -4.13 2.79
C ALA A 4 -6.52 -2.81 2.59
N GLU A 5 -7.68 -2.84 1.94
CA GLU A 5 -8.60 -1.71 1.85
C GLU A 5 -9.20 -1.35 3.21
N GLU A 6 -9.50 -2.35 4.05
CA GLU A 6 -9.98 -2.14 5.42
C GLU A 6 -8.89 -1.51 6.31
N GLU A 7 -7.67 -2.04 6.26
CA GLU A 7 -6.53 -1.46 6.99
C GLU A 7 -6.18 -0.04 6.53
N MET A 8 -6.38 0.26 5.24
CA MET A 8 -6.03 1.55 4.64
C MET A 8 -7.23 2.48 4.49
N GLN A 9 -8.34 2.22 5.18
CA GLN A 9 -9.59 2.97 5.01
C GLN A 9 -9.43 4.48 5.27
N THR A 10 -8.57 4.86 6.22
CA THR A 10 -8.29 6.25 6.58
C THR A 10 -7.03 6.81 5.90
N ALA A 11 -6.50 6.13 4.86
CA ALA A 11 -5.27 6.56 4.20
C ALA A 11 -5.41 7.96 3.58
N ASP A 12 -4.51 8.86 3.95
CA ASP A 12 -4.35 10.18 3.34
C ASP A 12 -2.87 10.45 3.06
N LEU A 13 -2.46 10.12 1.84
CA LEU A 13 -1.13 10.42 1.30
C LEU A 13 -1.14 11.73 0.50
N GLY A 14 -2.20 12.55 0.58
CA GLY A 14 -2.33 13.80 -0.18
C GLY A 14 -2.46 13.62 -1.71
N ASP A 15 -2.83 12.41 -2.17
CA ASP A 15 -3.23 12.09 -3.54
C ASP A 15 -4.08 10.81 -3.51
N GLU A 16 -5.34 10.89 -3.95
CA GLU A 16 -6.27 9.74 -3.95
C GLU A 16 -5.72 8.52 -4.70
N ARG A 17 -4.92 8.75 -5.76
CA ARG A 17 -4.32 7.66 -6.54
C ARG A 17 -3.23 6.93 -5.74
N LEU A 18 -2.60 7.59 -4.78
CA LEU A 18 -1.65 6.98 -3.83
C LEU A 18 -2.39 6.22 -2.73
N ASN A 19 -3.55 6.72 -2.26
CA ASN A 19 -4.39 6.00 -1.29
C ASN A 19 -4.87 4.65 -1.87
N VAL A 20 -5.27 4.63 -3.15
CA VAL A 20 -5.59 3.38 -3.85
C VAL A 20 -4.34 2.52 -4.06
N ARG A 21 -3.18 3.14 -4.33
CA ARG A 21 -1.91 2.43 -4.56
C ARG A 21 -1.45 1.66 -3.33
N VAL A 22 -1.51 2.27 -2.14
CA VAL A 22 -0.97 1.67 -0.91
C VAL A 22 -1.73 0.39 -0.55
N ALA A 23 -3.05 0.40 -0.63
CA ALA A 23 -3.87 -0.79 -0.44
C ALA A 23 -3.52 -1.89 -1.46
N LYS A 24 -3.28 -1.52 -2.72
CA LYS A 24 -2.89 -2.48 -3.76
C LYS A 24 -1.51 -3.11 -3.51
N VAL A 25 -0.54 -2.30 -3.13
CA VAL A 25 0.82 -2.77 -2.80
C VAL A 25 0.76 -3.71 -1.60
N LEU A 26 0.02 -3.35 -0.54
CA LEU A 26 -0.17 -4.21 0.63
C LEU A 26 -0.85 -5.54 0.29
N GLU A 27 -1.90 -5.52 -0.54
CA GLU A 27 -2.55 -6.74 -1.02
C GLU A 27 -1.55 -7.68 -1.71
N ARG A 28 -0.68 -7.14 -2.59
CA ARG A 28 0.32 -7.94 -3.33
C ARG A 28 1.38 -8.52 -2.43
N LEU A 29 1.97 -7.69 -1.58
CA LEU A 29 3.06 -8.11 -0.69
C LEU A 29 2.56 -9.04 0.42
N GLY A 30 1.35 -8.79 0.96
CA GLY A 30 0.73 -9.66 1.95
C GLY A 30 0.34 -11.03 1.41
N ALA A 31 -0.03 -11.13 0.13
CA ALA A 31 -0.26 -12.42 -0.53
C ALA A 31 1.03 -13.24 -0.73
N HIS A 32 2.19 -12.57 -0.81
CA HIS A 32 3.49 -13.20 -1.07
C HIS A 32 4.61 -12.61 -0.19
N PRO A 33 4.60 -12.78 1.15
CA PRO A 33 5.48 -12.04 2.07
C PRO A 33 6.98 -12.30 1.89
N GLY A 34 7.36 -13.44 1.31
CA GLY A 34 8.76 -13.79 1.03
C GLY A 34 9.22 -13.46 -0.40
N SER A 35 8.33 -12.95 -1.25
CA SER A 35 8.65 -12.63 -2.63
C SER A 35 9.22 -11.22 -2.78
N SER A 36 10.08 -11.04 -3.78
CA SER A 36 10.49 -9.69 -4.19
C SER A 36 9.30 -8.91 -4.77
N ILE A 37 9.40 -7.57 -4.79
CA ILE A 37 8.36 -6.70 -5.38
C ILE A 37 7.96 -7.15 -6.81
N PRO A 38 8.91 -7.43 -7.74
CA PRO A 38 8.56 -7.90 -9.07
C PRO A 38 7.84 -9.26 -9.10
N ALA A 39 8.16 -10.16 -8.16
CA ALA A 39 7.55 -11.48 -8.08
C ALA A 39 6.16 -11.45 -7.46
N ALA A 40 5.88 -10.48 -6.57
CA ALA A 40 4.56 -10.29 -5.97
C ALA A 40 3.58 -9.53 -6.89
N CYS A 41 4.09 -8.69 -7.79
CA CYS A 41 3.27 -7.88 -8.72
C CYS A 41 2.88 -8.64 -10.00
N ARG A 42 1.79 -8.22 -10.66
CA ARG A 42 1.30 -8.78 -11.92
C ARG A 42 1.80 -7.99 -13.11
N GLY A 43 2.95 -8.42 -13.61
CA GLY A 43 3.55 -7.86 -14.82
C GLY A 43 4.18 -6.49 -14.62
N TRP A 44 4.77 -5.97 -15.69
CA TRP A 44 5.70 -4.84 -15.63
C TRP A 44 5.07 -3.53 -15.14
N ALA A 45 3.84 -3.24 -15.56
CA ALA A 45 3.16 -2.01 -15.19
C ALA A 45 2.90 -1.91 -13.68
N GLU A 46 2.50 -3.01 -13.04
CA GLU A 46 2.26 -3.05 -11.59
C GLU A 46 3.58 -3.00 -10.81
N THR A 47 4.61 -3.71 -11.27
CA THR A 47 5.96 -3.64 -10.68
C THR A 47 6.51 -2.21 -10.68
N MET A 48 6.42 -1.51 -11.81
CA MET A 48 6.87 -0.12 -11.90
C MET A 48 6.02 0.83 -11.05
N ALA A 49 4.73 0.57 -10.93
CA ALA A 49 3.85 1.32 -10.03
C ALA A 49 4.24 1.16 -8.56
N ALA A 50 4.63 -0.05 -8.14
CA ALA A 50 5.11 -0.31 -6.78
C ALA A 50 6.43 0.40 -6.51
N TYR A 51 7.41 0.33 -7.42
CA TYR A 51 8.67 1.06 -7.25
C TYR A 51 8.47 2.58 -7.21
N ARG A 52 7.64 3.14 -8.10
CA ARG A 52 7.30 4.57 -8.08
C ARG A 52 6.52 4.99 -6.83
N PHE A 53 5.80 4.06 -6.20
CA PHE A 53 5.14 4.32 -4.92
C PHE A 53 6.17 4.44 -3.81
N PHE A 54 7.11 3.50 -3.71
CA PHE A 54 8.18 3.55 -2.70
C PHE A 54 9.17 4.72 -2.89
N ASP A 55 9.33 5.20 -4.13
CA ASP A 55 10.14 6.38 -4.47
C ASP A 55 9.34 7.71 -4.38
N ASN A 56 8.07 7.67 -3.95
CA ASN A 56 7.24 8.86 -3.85
C ASN A 56 7.49 9.60 -2.53
N GLU A 57 7.81 10.90 -2.60
CA GLU A 57 8.03 11.76 -1.44
C GLU A 57 6.85 11.83 -0.46
N LYS A 58 5.62 11.59 -0.94
CA LYS A 58 4.41 11.57 -0.10
C LYS A 58 4.18 10.24 0.61
N ALA A 59 4.81 9.16 0.16
CA ALA A 59 4.69 7.82 0.75
C ALA A 59 5.72 7.62 1.87
N THR A 60 5.65 8.46 2.89
CA THR A 60 6.53 8.38 4.06
C THR A 60 6.13 7.24 4.99
N PHE A 61 7.02 6.88 5.92
CA PHE A 61 6.72 5.90 6.96
C PHE A 61 5.45 6.28 7.74
N GLU A 62 5.33 7.55 8.13
CA GLU A 62 4.22 8.06 8.92
C GLU A 62 2.90 8.00 8.15
N THR A 63 2.87 8.46 6.90
CA THR A 63 1.64 8.50 6.09
C THR A 63 1.15 7.09 5.75
N VAL A 64 2.06 6.13 5.54
CA VAL A 64 1.71 4.72 5.28
C VAL A 64 1.24 4.01 6.55
N LEU A 65 1.86 4.27 7.71
CA LEU A 65 1.56 3.54 8.95
C LEU A 65 0.34 4.12 9.69
N THR A 66 0.05 5.41 9.54
CA THR A 66 -1.09 6.06 10.21
C THR A 66 -2.43 5.32 10.01
N PRO A 67 -2.87 4.99 8.79
CA PRO A 67 -4.16 4.32 8.62
C PRO A 67 -4.22 2.93 9.27
N HIS A 68 -3.11 2.18 9.27
CA HIS A 68 -3.03 0.91 9.99
C HIS A 68 -3.19 1.08 11.51
N ARG A 69 -2.63 2.17 12.08
CA ARG A 69 -2.82 2.50 13.50
C ARG A 69 -4.27 2.87 13.78
N ASP A 70 -4.92 3.63 12.91
CA ASP A 70 -6.33 3.99 13.06
C ASP A 70 -7.20 2.73 13.04
N ALA A 71 -6.98 1.82 12.09
CA ALA A 71 -7.68 0.53 12.03
C ALA A 71 -7.43 -0.32 13.29
N THR A 72 -6.23 -0.26 13.86
CA THR A 72 -5.92 -0.93 15.14
C THR A 72 -6.67 -0.32 16.33
N LEU A 73 -6.81 1.01 16.39
CA LEU A 73 -7.54 1.70 17.46
C LEU A 73 -9.06 1.49 17.40
N GLN A 74 -9.60 1.13 16.24
CA GLN A 74 -11.03 0.88 16.04
C GLN A 74 -11.47 -0.55 16.40
N ARG A 75 -10.53 -1.42 16.82
CA ARG A 75 -10.78 -2.82 17.20
C ARG A 75 -10.82 -3.00 18.71
#